data_AF-A0A520NXD7-F1
#
_entry.id   AF-A0A520NXD7-F1
#
_cell.length_a   1.000
_cell.length_b   1.000
_cell.length_c   1.000
_cell.angle_alpha   90.00
_cell.angle_beta   90.00
_cell.angle_gamma   90.00
#
_symmetry.space_group_name_H-M   'P 1'
#
loop_
_entity.id
_entity.type
_entity.pdbx_description
1 polymer ?
#
loop_
_entity_poly.entity_id
_entity_poly.type
_entity_poly.pdbx_seq_one_letter_code
_entity_poly.pdbx_strand_id
1 'polypeptide(L)'
;MTAAERERFHNLLLMAKESPFEGERSNALEAAERMAKRNGLTLEEAARSGGEAMQQAPSARQQSRSTFEQAEAEAAARERAFSEMAQFMRNAEMRARSDRARHDEALKAAYERGLDAAERRREEKQATRDFQVRKNSRRRDPLVHARVLLRETRLPLSEIASICGLDVYTVAGLKLKMREDAAG
;
A
#
# COMPACT_ATOMS: atom_id res chain seq x y z
N MET A 1 -16.15 -19.85 -14.69
CA MET A 1 -14.77 -20.03 -14.18
C MET A 1 -14.02 -21.06 -15.02
N THR A 2 -12.91 -20.67 -15.62
CA THR A 2 -12.02 -21.54 -16.44
C THR A 2 -11.14 -22.44 -15.56
N ALA A 3 -10.52 -23.48 -16.14
CA ALA A 3 -9.64 -24.40 -15.40
C ALA A 3 -8.45 -23.70 -14.72
N ALA A 4 -7.76 -22.80 -15.45
CA ALA A 4 -6.65 -22.01 -14.90
C ALA A 4 -7.10 -21.04 -13.79
N GLU A 5 -8.34 -20.54 -13.86
CA GLU A 5 -8.90 -19.71 -12.78
C GLU A 5 -9.21 -20.54 -11.54
N ARG A 6 -9.72 -21.77 -11.70
CA ARG A 6 -9.95 -22.69 -10.56
C ARG A 6 -8.65 -23.04 -9.85
N GLU A 7 -7.58 -23.31 -10.60
CA GLU A 7 -6.25 -23.58 -10.03
C GLU A 7 -5.70 -22.37 -9.27
N ARG A 8 -5.79 -21.18 -9.85
CA ARG A 8 -5.40 -19.94 -9.15
C ARG A 8 -6.20 -19.71 -7.88
N PHE A 9 -7.51 -19.96 -7.92
CA PHE A 9 -8.37 -19.83 -6.75
C PHE A 9 -7.97 -20.82 -5.64
N HIS A 10 -7.67 -22.07 -6.00
CA HIS A 10 -7.19 -23.08 -5.06
C HIS A 10 -5.86 -22.67 -4.42
N ASN A 11 -4.90 -22.19 -5.22
CA ASN A 11 -3.60 -21.74 -4.72
C ASN A 11 -3.73 -20.55 -3.77
N LEU A 12 -4.69 -19.64 -4.01
CA LEU A 12 -4.98 -18.53 -3.09
C LEU A 12 -5.55 -19.03 -1.75
N LEU A 13 -6.44 -20.02 -1.76
CA LEU A 13 -6.96 -20.63 -0.53
C LEU A 13 -5.87 -21.41 0.24
N LEU A 14 -4.99 -22.09 -0.47
CA LEU A 14 -3.85 -22.80 0.13
C LEU A 14 -2.87 -21.81 0.78
N MET A 15 -2.52 -20.72 0.08
CA MET A 15 -1.68 -19.65 0.61
C MET A 15 -2.30 -18.99 1.85
N ALA A 16 -3.62 -18.78 1.85
CA ALA A 16 -4.34 -18.26 3.02
C ALA A 16 -4.26 -19.21 4.24
N LYS A 17 -4.17 -20.53 4.02
CA LYS A 17 -4.08 -21.53 5.08
C LYS A 17 -2.65 -21.71 5.61
N GLU A 18 -1.66 -21.66 4.72
CA GLU A 18 -0.28 -22.04 5.04
C GLU A 18 0.62 -20.84 5.36
N SER A 19 0.24 -19.61 4.99
CA SER A 19 1.11 -18.44 5.24
C SER A 19 1.23 -18.10 6.74
N PRO A 20 2.46 -17.93 7.26
CA PRO A 20 2.70 -17.50 8.63
C PRO A 20 2.34 -16.03 8.86
N PHE A 21 2.29 -15.20 7.81
CA PHE A 21 2.07 -13.77 7.91
C PHE A 21 0.60 -13.40 7.74
N GLU A 22 0.04 -12.64 8.69
CA GLU A 22 -1.37 -12.25 8.68
C GLU A 22 -1.77 -11.42 7.46
N GLY A 23 -0.92 -10.48 7.05
CA GLY A 23 -1.17 -9.65 5.87
C GLY A 23 -1.27 -10.46 4.58
N GLU A 24 -0.47 -11.52 4.44
CA GLU A 24 -0.52 -12.41 3.28
C GLU A 24 -1.79 -13.25 3.27
N ARG A 25 -2.21 -13.78 4.43
CA ARG A 25 -3.47 -14.53 4.55
C ARG A 25 -4.68 -13.67 4.17
N SER A 26 -4.76 -12.46 4.70
CA SER A 26 -5.84 -11.53 4.42
C SER A 26 -5.88 -11.12 2.94
N ASN A 27 -4.72 -10.83 2.35
CA ASN A 27 -4.62 -10.50 0.93
C ASN A 27 -5.01 -11.69 0.03
N ALA A 28 -4.59 -12.91 0.38
CA ALA A 28 -4.96 -14.12 -0.34
C ALA A 28 -6.47 -14.38 -0.34
N LEU A 29 -7.11 -14.21 0.82
CA LEU A 29 -8.57 -14.34 0.96
C LEU A 29 -9.32 -13.27 0.18
N GLU A 30 -8.87 -12.02 0.25
CA GLU A 30 -9.50 -10.92 -0.49
C GLU A 30 -9.37 -11.12 -2.01
N ALA A 31 -8.21 -11.61 -2.47
CA ALA A 31 -7.99 -11.96 -3.86
C ALA A 31 -8.89 -13.13 -4.31
N ALA A 32 -9.05 -14.16 -3.48
CA ALA A 32 -9.98 -15.25 -3.73
C ALA A 32 -11.43 -14.75 -3.81
N GLU A 33 -11.84 -13.87 -2.89
CA GLU A 33 -13.19 -13.30 -2.87
C GLU A 33 -13.50 -12.48 -4.13
N ARG A 34 -12.56 -11.64 -4.58
CA ARG A 34 -12.68 -10.90 -5.85
C ARG A 34 -12.80 -11.84 -7.05
N MET A 35 -12.05 -12.94 -7.05
CA MET A 35 -12.08 -13.94 -8.13
C MET A 35 -13.43 -14.68 -8.18
N ALA A 36 -14.01 -15.00 -7.01
CA ALA A 36 -15.34 -15.60 -6.91
C ALA A 36 -16.42 -14.62 -7.40
N LYS A 37 -16.42 -13.37 -6.91
CA LYS A 37 -17.36 -12.30 -7.32
C LYS A 37 -17.33 -12.04 -8.82
N ARG A 38 -16.14 -12.00 -9.43
CA ARG A 38 -15.98 -11.81 -10.89
C ARG A 38 -16.62 -12.93 -11.71
N ASN A 39 -16.68 -14.14 -11.15
CA ASN A 39 -17.29 -15.30 -11.78
C ASN A 39 -18.76 -15.50 -11.38
N GLY A 40 -19.36 -14.58 -10.60
CA GLY A 40 -20.73 -14.68 -10.11
C GLY A 40 -20.95 -15.76 -9.06
N LEU A 41 -19.88 -16.22 -8.40
CA LEU A 41 -19.92 -17.29 -7.40
C LEU A 41 -19.69 -16.71 -6.01
N THR A 42 -20.25 -17.38 -5.00
CA THR A 42 -19.85 -17.14 -3.60
C THR A 42 -18.51 -17.82 -3.32
N LEU A 43 -17.77 -17.36 -2.30
CA LEU A 43 -16.45 -17.92 -1.95
C LEU A 43 -16.54 -19.43 -1.65
N GLU A 44 -17.58 -19.87 -0.95
CA GLU A 44 -17.84 -21.28 -0.65
C GLU A 44 -18.24 -22.10 -1.88
N GLU A 45 -18.98 -21.50 -2.80
CA GLU A 45 -19.39 -22.14 -4.06
C GLU A 45 -18.21 -22.27 -5.04
N ALA A 46 -17.36 -21.25 -5.10
CA ALA A 46 -16.10 -21.29 -5.84
C ALA A 46 -15.15 -22.36 -5.26
N ALA A 47 -15.09 -22.50 -3.93
CA ALA A 47 -14.30 -23.54 -3.26
C ALA A 47 -14.79 -24.97 -3.56
N ARG A 48 -16.11 -25.16 -3.62
CA ARG A 48 -16.71 -26.45 -4.04
C ARG A 48 -16.42 -26.76 -5.51
N SER A 49 -16.51 -25.76 -6.39
CA SER A 49 -16.26 -25.92 -7.83
C SER A 49 -14.80 -26.24 -8.18
N GLY A 50 -13.85 -25.92 -7.29
CA GLY A 50 -12.42 -26.22 -7.45
C GLY A 50 -11.96 -27.54 -6.85
N GLY A 51 -12.79 -28.20 -6.03
CA GLY A 51 -12.38 -29.35 -5.21
C GLY A 51 -12.59 -30.74 -5.84
N GLU A 52 -13.53 -30.90 -6.78
CA GLU A 52 -13.86 -32.24 -7.31
C GLU A 52 -12.95 -32.68 -8.47
N ALA A 53 -12.37 -31.75 -9.21
CA ALA A 53 -11.48 -32.08 -10.34
C ALA A 53 -10.05 -32.50 -9.91
N MET A 54 -9.70 -32.35 -8.62
CA MET A 54 -8.33 -32.57 -8.11
C MET A 54 -8.26 -33.54 -6.93
N GLN A 55 -9.37 -34.21 -6.57
CA GLN A 55 -9.36 -35.34 -5.62
C GLN A 55 -8.94 -36.68 -6.28
N GLN A 56 -8.44 -36.67 -7.52
CA GLN A 56 -7.54 -37.72 -7.96
C GLN A 56 -6.16 -37.46 -7.36
N ALA A 57 -6.03 -37.77 -6.07
CA ALA A 57 -4.73 -38.05 -5.48
C ALA A 57 -4.02 -39.08 -6.37
N PRO A 58 -2.73 -38.93 -6.71
CA PRO A 58 -1.99 -40.03 -7.30
C PRO A 58 -2.07 -41.19 -6.32
N SER A 59 -2.80 -42.24 -6.71
CA SER A 59 -2.94 -43.44 -5.92
C SER A 59 -1.56 -44.04 -5.70
N ALA A 60 -1.30 -44.43 -4.44
CA ALA A 60 -0.37 -45.46 -4.04
C ALA A 60 0.94 -45.56 -4.88
N ARG A 61 1.87 -44.61 -4.69
CA ARG A 61 3.27 -44.94 -4.99
C ARG A 61 3.77 -45.90 -3.91
N GLN A 62 3.79 -47.17 -4.30
CA GLN A 62 4.42 -48.28 -3.60
C GLN A 62 5.69 -47.82 -2.89
N GLN A 63 5.68 -47.84 -1.55
CA GLN A 63 6.91 -47.87 -0.77
C GLN A 63 7.55 -49.24 -0.98
N SER A 64 8.20 -49.45 -2.12
CA SER A 64 9.22 -50.48 -2.23
C SER A 64 10.30 -50.12 -1.22
N ARG A 65 10.53 -50.98 -0.24
CA ARG A 65 11.64 -50.83 0.71
C ARG A 65 12.94 -50.65 -0.11
N SER A 66 13.44 -49.41 -0.16
CA SER A 66 14.71 -49.13 -0.81
C SER A 66 15.81 -49.91 -0.07
N THR A 67 16.71 -50.52 -0.83
CA THR A 67 17.89 -51.15 -0.23
C THR A 67 18.80 -50.05 0.34
N PHE A 68 19.57 -50.37 1.37
CA PHE A 68 20.48 -49.41 2.02
C PHE A 68 21.40 -48.69 1.00
N GLU A 69 21.90 -49.41 0.00
CA GLU A 69 22.74 -48.86 -1.09
C GLU A 69 21.99 -47.85 -1.98
N GLN A 70 20.69 -48.07 -2.23
CA GLN A 70 19.87 -47.11 -2.99
C GLN A 70 19.60 -45.84 -2.18
N ALA A 71 19.37 -45.97 -0.87
CA ALA A 71 19.18 -44.83 0.01
C ALA A 71 20.46 -43.98 0.14
N GLU A 72 21.63 -44.61 0.21
CA GLU A 72 22.93 -43.92 0.25
C GLU A 72 23.24 -43.21 -1.08
N ALA A 73 22.96 -43.86 -2.22
CA ALA A 73 23.10 -43.25 -3.54
C ALA A 73 22.16 -42.04 -3.74
N GLU A 74 20.92 -42.14 -3.26
CA GLU A 74 19.94 -41.04 -3.29
C GLU A 74 20.38 -39.87 -2.38
N ALA A 75 20.92 -40.16 -1.20
CA ALA A 75 21.45 -39.15 -0.29
C ALA A 75 22.63 -38.40 -0.92
N ALA A 76 23.58 -39.12 -1.54
CA ALA A 76 24.72 -38.51 -2.23
C ALA A 76 24.29 -37.70 -3.47
N ALA A 77 23.26 -38.15 -4.20
CA ALA A 77 22.70 -37.38 -5.31
C ALA A 77 22.03 -36.08 -4.82
N ARG A 78 21.31 -36.15 -3.70
CA ARG A 78 20.67 -35.00 -3.07
C ARG A 78 21.69 -33.98 -2.56
N GLU A 79 22.80 -34.44 -1.98
CA GLU A 79 23.89 -33.57 -1.51
C GLU A 79 24.59 -32.86 -2.68
N ARG A 80 24.84 -33.56 -3.79
CA ARG A 80 25.38 -32.95 -5.01
C ARG A 80 24.43 -31.89 -5.58
N ALA A 81 23.15 -32.23 -5.71
CA ALA A 81 22.13 -31.29 -6.18
C ALA A 81 22.03 -30.04 -5.28
N PHE A 82 22.14 -30.21 -3.96
CA PHE A 82 22.14 -29.10 -3.02
C PHE A 82 23.39 -28.22 -3.19
N SER A 83 24.56 -28.84 -3.38
CA SER A 83 25.82 -28.13 -3.59
C SER A 83 25.84 -27.34 -4.90
N GLU A 84 25.33 -27.93 -5.98
CA GLU A 84 25.14 -27.26 -7.28
C GLU A 84 24.17 -26.09 -7.18
N MET A 85 23.03 -26.28 -6.50
CA MET A 85 22.07 -25.21 -6.24
C MET A 85 22.69 -24.08 -5.42
N ALA A 86 23.46 -24.39 -4.38
CA ALA A 86 24.15 -23.38 -3.57
C ALA A 86 25.20 -22.60 -4.36
N GLN A 87 25.93 -23.26 -5.27
CA GLN A 87 26.84 -22.58 -6.19
C GLN A 87 26.09 -21.69 -7.19
N PHE A 88 24.97 -22.18 -7.75
CA PHE A 88 24.12 -21.41 -8.64
C PHE A 88 23.59 -20.13 -7.97
N MET A 89 23.06 -20.26 -6.75
CA MET A 89 22.54 -19.13 -5.97
C MET A 89 23.62 -18.09 -5.68
N ARG A 90 24.83 -18.53 -5.27
CA ARG A 90 25.97 -17.62 -5.07
C ARG A 90 26.35 -16.89 -6.35
N ASN A 91 26.40 -17.60 -7.48
CA ASN A 91 26.73 -16.99 -8.77
C ASN A 91 25.65 -15.99 -9.23
N ALA A 92 24.38 -16.32 -9.02
CA ALA A 92 23.26 -15.43 -9.31
C ALA A 92 23.31 -14.16 -8.44
N GLU A 93 23.64 -14.30 -7.15
CA GLU A 93 23.80 -13.18 -6.25
C GLU A 93 24.97 -12.28 -6.66
N MET A 94 26.11 -12.85 -7.02
CA MET A 94 27.27 -12.09 -7.50
C MET A 94 26.96 -11.29 -8.77
N ARG A 95 26.22 -11.89 -9.71
CA ARG A 95 25.74 -11.20 -10.93
C ARG A 95 24.81 -10.05 -10.56
N ALA A 96 23.82 -10.30 -9.71
CA ALA A 96 22.88 -9.27 -9.26
C ALA A 96 23.59 -8.10 -8.56
N ARG A 97 24.61 -8.38 -7.73
CA ARG A 97 25.44 -7.34 -7.10
C ARG A 97 26.22 -6.54 -8.15
N SER A 98 26.84 -7.20 -9.11
CA SER A 98 27.58 -6.52 -10.18
C SER A 98 26.69 -5.65 -11.08
N ASP A 99 25.48 -6.11 -11.39
CA ASP A 99 24.54 -5.38 -12.22
C ASP A 99 23.99 -4.15 -11.49
N ARG A 100 23.68 -4.29 -10.19
CA ARG A 100 23.35 -3.14 -9.33
C ARG A 100 24.49 -2.13 -9.28
N ALA A 101 25.73 -2.58 -9.08
CA ALA A 101 26.88 -1.68 -9.04
C ALA A 101 27.05 -0.89 -10.35
N ARG A 102 26.89 -1.54 -11.51
CA ARG A 102 26.92 -0.88 -12.83
C ARG A 102 25.78 0.13 -12.99
N HIS A 103 24.58 -0.23 -12.55
CA HIS A 103 23.42 0.65 -12.59
C HIS A 103 23.64 1.88 -11.71
N ASP A 104 24.14 1.71 -10.50
CA ASP A 104 24.40 2.80 -9.56
C ASP A 104 25.51 3.72 -10.08
N GLU A 105 26.54 3.17 -10.71
CA GLU A 105 27.58 3.96 -11.39
C GLU A 105 27.01 4.76 -12.57
N ALA A 106 26.15 4.14 -13.39
CA ALA A 106 25.49 4.81 -14.50
C ALA A 106 24.57 5.95 -14.01
N LEU A 107 23.82 5.74 -12.92
CA LEU A 107 23.02 6.78 -12.29
C LEU A 107 23.90 7.93 -11.79
N LYS A 108 24.98 7.64 -11.06
CA LYS A 108 25.92 8.67 -10.57
C LYS A 108 26.50 9.49 -11.73
N ALA A 109 26.93 8.84 -12.80
CA ALA A 109 27.43 9.54 -13.99
C ALA A 109 26.36 10.40 -14.66
N ALA A 110 25.09 9.96 -14.67
CA ALA A 110 23.98 10.76 -15.17
C ALA A 110 23.69 12.00 -14.29
N TYR A 111 23.79 11.85 -12.96
CA TYR A 111 23.70 12.94 -11.99
C TYR A 111 24.82 13.97 -12.18
N GLU A 112 26.07 13.52 -12.34
CA GLU A 112 27.22 14.40 -12.58
C GLU A 112 27.06 15.18 -13.90
N ARG A 113 26.46 14.58 -14.92
CA ARG A 113 26.12 15.24 -16.19
C ARG A 113 24.91 16.18 -16.08
N GLY A 114 24.22 16.23 -14.95
CA GLY A 114 23.08 17.11 -14.73
C GLY A 114 21.81 16.73 -15.49
N LEU A 115 21.69 15.47 -15.93
CA LEU A 115 20.50 14.96 -16.64
C LEU A 115 19.25 14.90 -15.74
N ASP A 116 19.42 15.04 -14.43
CA ASP A 116 18.39 15.08 -13.40
C ASP A 116 17.89 16.50 -13.07
N ALA A 117 18.43 17.54 -13.71
CA ALA A 117 18.10 18.93 -13.41
C ALA A 117 16.60 19.26 -13.57
N ALA A 118 15.88 18.51 -14.40
CA ALA A 118 14.43 18.63 -14.51
C ALA A 118 13.69 18.04 -13.29
N GLU A 119 14.17 16.93 -12.74
CA GLU A 119 13.59 16.29 -11.55
C GLU A 119 13.89 17.08 -10.28
N ARG A 120 15.13 17.53 -10.08
CA ARG A 120 15.49 18.43 -8.98
C ARG A 120 14.62 19.68 -8.93
N ARG A 121 14.39 20.32 -10.10
CA ARG A 121 13.47 21.48 -10.21
C ARG A 121 12.02 21.14 -9.91
N ARG A 122 11.58 19.89 -10.09
CA ARG A 122 10.23 19.44 -9.73
C ARG A 122 10.13 19.18 -8.23
N GLU A 123 11.12 18.53 -7.64
CA GLU A 123 11.20 18.26 -6.21
C GLU A 123 11.27 19.56 -5.40
N GLU A 124 12.11 20.52 -5.78
CA GLU A 124 12.17 21.86 -5.18
C GLU A 124 10.81 22.57 -5.25
N LYS A 125 10.11 22.45 -6.38
CA LYS A 125 8.76 23.02 -6.55
C LYS A 125 7.71 22.29 -5.73
N GLN A 126 7.86 21.00 -5.44
CA GLN A 126 6.95 20.25 -4.57
C GLN A 126 7.20 20.59 -3.11
N ALA A 127 8.46 20.57 -2.68
CA ALA A 127 8.86 20.97 -1.32
C ALA A 127 8.36 22.38 -0.98
N THR A 128 8.47 23.34 -1.91
CA THR A 128 7.95 24.70 -1.70
C THR A 128 6.42 24.80 -1.74
N ARG A 129 5.72 23.89 -2.43
CA ARG A 129 4.25 23.84 -2.47
C ARG A 129 3.65 23.32 -1.16
N ASP A 130 4.31 22.38 -0.50
CA ASP A 130 3.82 21.81 0.76
C ASP A 130 3.76 22.86 1.89
N PHE A 131 4.63 23.88 1.84
CA PHE A 131 4.58 25.02 2.77
C PHE A 131 3.59 26.11 2.38
N GLN A 132 3.11 26.12 1.13
CA GLN A 132 2.14 27.13 0.66
C GLN A 132 0.72 26.60 0.88
N VAL A 133 0.22 26.76 2.11
CA VAL A 133 -1.22 26.61 2.42
C VAL A 133 -2.00 27.46 1.41
N ARG A 134 -2.76 26.81 0.52
CA ARG A 134 -3.55 27.50 -0.51
C ARG A 134 -4.51 28.47 0.18
N LYS A 135 -4.23 29.77 0.11
CA LYS A 135 -5.15 30.82 0.55
C LYS A 135 -6.38 30.78 -0.35
N ASN A 136 -7.46 30.20 0.15
CA ASN A 136 -8.72 30.11 -0.56
C ASN A 136 -9.37 31.50 -0.62
N SER A 137 -9.24 32.19 -1.77
CA SER A 137 -9.80 33.52 -2.01
C SER A 137 -11.33 33.57 -2.05
N ARG A 138 -12.01 32.42 -1.99
CA ARG A 138 -13.49 32.34 -1.94
C ARG A 138 -14.06 32.45 -0.54
N ARG A 139 -13.22 32.50 0.51
CA ARG A 139 -13.71 32.68 1.88
C ARG A 139 -13.95 34.18 2.13
N ARG A 140 -15.16 34.52 2.58
CA ARG A 140 -15.52 35.86 3.06
C ARG A 140 -14.51 36.32 4.12
N ASP A 141 -14.12 37.60 4.10
CA ASP A 141 -13.24 38.17 5.12
C ASP A 141 -13.73 37.79 6.52
N PRO A 142 -12.91 37.10 7.32
CA PRO A 142 -13.26 36.69 8.69
C PRO A 142 -13.83 37.82 9.55
N LEU A 143 -13.32 39.06 9.41
CA LEU A 143 -13.79 40.20 10.21
C LEU A 143 -15.20 40.64 9.79
N VAL A 144 -15.48 40.66 8.49
CA VAL A 144 -16.81 40.97 7.95
C VAL A 144 -17.80 39.89 8.35
N HIS A 145 -17.39 38.62 8.31
CA HIS A 145 -18.24 37.50 8.74
C HIS A 145 -18.56 37.59 10.23
N ALA A 146 -17.56 37.84 11.08
CA ALA A 146 -17.77 37.98 12.53
C ALA A 146 -18.70 39.15 12.88
N ARG A 147 -18.58 40.29 12.17
CA ARG A 147 -19.47 41.45 12.37
C ARG A 147 -20.93 41.13 12.07
N VAL A 148 -21.19 40.35 11.02
CA VAL A 148 -22.54 39.89 10.68
C VAL A 148 -23.08 38.98 11.77
N LEU A 149 -22.31 38.00 12.23
CA LEU A 149 -22.74 37.09 13.30
C LEU A 149 -23.03 37.84 14.60
N LEU A 150 -22.22 38.83 14.96
CA LEU A 150 -22.45 39.69 16.13
C LEU A 150 -23.73 40.53 16.04
N ARG A 151 -24.15 40.91 14.82
CA ARG A 151 -25.35 41.71 14.58
C ARG A 151 -26.62 40.85 14.53
N GLU A 152 -26.54 39.74 13.82
CA GLU A 152 -27.72 38.92 13.46
C GLU A 152 -27.99 37.79 14.46
N THR A 153 -27.01 37.43 15.29
CA THR A 153 -27.13 36.28 16.20
C THR A 153 -26.86 36.66 17.66
N ARG A 154 -27.24 35.78 18.59
CA ARG A 154 -26.92 35.88 20.02
C ARG A 154 -25.88 34.83 20.46
N LEU A 155 -25.08 34.34 19.52
CA LEU A 155 -24.05 33.34 19.80
C LEU A 155 -22.99 33.89 20.79
N PRO A 156 -22.40 33.03 21.63
CA PRO A 156 -21.30 33.42 22.50
C PRO A 156 -20.05 33.79 21.68
N LEU A 157 -19.21 34.66 22.23
CA LEU A 157 -18.03 35.18 21.53
C LEU A 157 -17.04 34.07 21.13
N SER A 158 -16.93 33.04 21.96
CA SER A 158 -16.11 31.85 21.69
C SER A 158 -16.57 31.06 20.47
N GLU A 159 -17.89 30.96 20.25
CA GLU A 159 -18.46 30.25 19.12
C GLU A 159 -18.30 31.04 17.82
N ILE A 160 -18.50 32.36 17.86
CA ILE A 160 -18.23 33.24 16.72
C ILE A 160 -16.74 33.22 16.34
N ALA A 161 -15.85 33.22 17.32
CA ALA A 161 -14.41 33.11 17.12
C ALA A 161 -14.03 31.80 16.41
N SER A 162 -14.61 30.68 16.85
CA SER A 162 -14.42 29.37 16.24
C SER A 162 -14.91 29.33 14.78
N ILE A 163 -16.11 29.84 14.49
CA ILE A 163 -16.71 29.85 13.14
C ILE A 163 -15.88 30.70 12.17
N CYS A 164 -15.38 31.85 12.62
CA CYS A 164 -14.62 32.78 11.78
C CYS A 164 -13.12 32.47 11.73
N GLY A 165 -12.61 31.57 12.58
CA GLY A 165 -11.17 31.34 12.72
C GLY A 165 -10.42 32.56 13.27
N LEU A 166 -11.05 33.30 14.18
CA LEU A 166 -10.50 34.47 14.84
C LEU A 166 -10.20 34.18 16.31
N ASP A 167 -9.36 35.01 16.92
CA ASP A 167 -9.18 35.00 18.37
C ASP A 167 -10.37 35.65 19.09
N VAL A 168 -10.71 35.15 20.28
CA VAL A 168 -11.88 35.57 21.05
C VAL A 168 -11.79 37.06 21.43
N TYR A 169 -10.60 37.56 21.75
CA TYR A 169 -10.41 38.97 22.07
C TYR A 169 -10.62 39.88 20.85
N THR A 170 -10.29 39.39 19.64
CA THR A 170 -10.57 40.10 18.39
C THR A 170 -12.08 40.29 18.19
N VAL A 171 -12.87 39.25 18.47
CA VAL A 171 -14.34 39.31 18.38
C VAL A 171 -14.92 40.21 19.47
N ALA A 172 -14.38 40.16 20.70
CA ALA A 172 -14.79 41.06 21.78
C ALA A 172 -14.53 42.54 21.43
N GLY A 173 -13.35 42.85 20.89
CA GLY A 173 -12.99 44.20 20.45
C GLY A 173 -13.90 44.71 19.32
N LEU A 174 -14.27 43.85 18.37
CA LEU A 174 -15.26 44.18 17.33
C LEU A 174 -16.61 44.54 17.94
N LYS A 175 -17.08 43.76 18.92
CA LYS A 175 -18.36 44.02 19.60
C LYS A 175 -18.36 45.33 20.37
N LEU A 176 -17.24 45.71 21.00
CA LEU A 176 -17.10 46.99 21.70
C LEU A 176 -17.12 48.18 20.74
N LYS A 177 -16.36 48.13 19.64
CA LYS A 177 -16.36 49.17 18.61
C LYS A 177 -17.76 49.40 18.02
N MET A 178 -18.51 48.33 17.76
CA MET A 178 -19.89 48.42 17.29
C MET A 178 -20.85 49.10 18.27
N ARG A 179 -20.54 49.13 19.58
CA ARG A 179 -21.33 49.87 20.58
C ARG A 179 -20.99 51.35 20.57
N GLU A 180 -19.72 51.70 20.37
CA GLU A 180 -19.27 53.08 20.23
C GLU A 180 -19.87 53.71 18.96
N ASP A 181 -19.83 52.99 17.84
CA ASP A 181 -20.43 53.41 16.56
C ASP A 181 -21.96 53.59 16.62
N ALA A 182 -22.64 52.91 17.56
CA ALA A 182 -24.09 53.02 17.74
C ALA A 182 -24.50 54.11 18.74
N ALA A 183 -23.54 54.66 19.50
CA ALA A 183 -23.77 55.65 20.54
C ALA A 183 -23.31 57.07 20.15
N GLY A 184 -22.60 57.22 19.03
CA GLY A 184 -22.24 58.51 18.40
C GLY A 184 -23.17 58.86 17.25
#